data_AF-A0A1H1M9N8-F1
#
_entry.id   AF-A0A1H1M9N8-F1
#
_cell.length_a   1.000
_cell.length_b   1.000
_cell.length_c   1.000
_cell.angle_alpha   90.00
_cell.angle_beta   90.00
_cell.angle_gamma   90.00
#
_symmetry.space_group_name_H-M   'P 1'
#
loop_
_entity.id
_entity.type
_entity.pdbx_description
1 polymer ?
#
loop_
_entity_poly.entity_id
_entity_poly.type
_entity_poly.pdbx_seq_one_letter_code
_entity_poly.pdbx_strand_id
1 'polypeptide(L)'
;MSSVYSGRMELSQRLNFDALNLTHEEPAADTSVAGRLAELIGRFTDAEVTPDATLDELGVSSLDRIELAVRAEEEFGVRADESAYTPGTTVGELVEWLADNEPA
;
A
#
# COMPACT_ATOMS: atom_id res chain seq x y z
N MET A 1 43.48 -25.00 46.50
CA MET A 1 43.55 -23.90 45.51
C MET A 1 43.36 -24.50 44.13
N SER A 2 42.14 -24.38 43.58
CA SER A 2 41.87 -24.59 42.16
C SER A 2 40.58 -23.84 41.86
N SER A 3 40.65 -22.81 41.02
CA SER A 3 39.48 -22.05 40.54
C SER A 3 39.59 -21.96 39.04
N VAL A 4 38.63 -22.59 38.36
CA VAL A 4 38.41 -22.56 36.92
C VAL A 4 36.92 -22.24 36.71
N TYR A 5 36.61 -21.65 35.56
CA TYR A 5 35.33 -21.14 35.05
C TYR A 5 35.10 -19.65 35.33
N SER A 6 35.48 -18.73 34.44
CA SER A 6 35.07 -18.55 33.03
C SER A 6 33.58 -18.24 32.88
N GLY A 7 33.29 -17.15 32.16
CA GLY A 7 32.01 -16.97 31.49
C GLY A 7 31.20 -15.76 31.95
N ARG A 8 31.57 -14.59 31.43
CA ARG A 8 30.68 -13.44 31.24
C ARG A 8 29.33 -13.91 30.65
N MET A 9 28.25 -13.82 31.42
CA MET A 9 26.89 -13.77 30.89
C MET A 9 26.28 -12.45 31.35
N GLU A 10 26.68 -11.38 30.68
CA GLU A 10 25.96 -10.12 30.79
C GLU A 10 24.57 -10.34 30.19
N LEU A 11 23.53 -9.97 30.94
CA LEU A 11 22.12 -9.99 30.53
C LEU A 11 21.86 -8.95 29.43
N SER A 12 22.52 -9.11 28.29
CA SER A 12 22.24 -8.42 27.04
C SER A 12 21.08 -9.11 26.34
N GLN A 13 19.91 -9.12 26.99
CA GLN A 13 18.65 -9.16 26.27
C GLN A 13 18.00 -7.78 26.44
N ARG A 14 18.78 -6.76 26.07
CA ARG A 14 18.23 -5.49 25.61
C ARG A 14 17.29 -5.86 24.48
N LEU A 15 16.00 -5.75 24.75
CA LEU A 15 14.93 -5.85 23.77
C LEU A 15 15.42 -5.16 22.48
N ASN A 16 15.69 -5.97 21.45
CA ASN A 16 16.10 -5.52 20.15
C ASN A 16 14.86 -4.89 19.49
N PHE A 17 14.55 -3.67 19.92
CA PHE A 17 13.48 -2.83 19.37
C PHE A 17 13.76 -2.45 17.90
N ASP A 18 15.00 -2.69 17.45
CA ASP A 18 15.49 -2.53 16.09
C ASP A 18 14.86 -3.52 15.09
N ALA A 19 14.25 -4.62 15.57
CA ALA A 19 13.52 -5.55 14.71
C ALA A 19 12.13 -5.04 14.28
N LEU A 20 11.71 -3.86 14.77
CA LEU A 20 10.57 -3.13 14.21
C LEU A 20 11.02 -2.09 13.19
N ASN A 21 12.17 -2.29 12.54
CA ASN A 21 12.38 -1.75 11.21
C ASN A 21 11.44 -2.50 10.25
N LEU A 22 10.14 -2.24 10.39
CA LEU A 22 9.26 -2.18 9.24
C LEU A 22 10.03 -1.33 8.25
N THR A 23 10.60 -1.96 7.25
CA THR A 23 10.96 -1.29 6.03
C THR A 23 9.64 -0.77 5.43
N HIS A 24 9.07 0.24 6.06
CA HIS A 24 8.43 1.30 5.31
C HIS A 24 9.60 1.95 4.58
N GLU A 25 9.99 1.32 3.47
CA GLU A 25 10.37 2.08 2.30
C GLU A 25 9.26 3.10 2.12
N GLU A 26 9.43 4.30 2.70
CA GLU A 26 8.62 5.43 2.30
C GLU A 26 8.89 5.57 0.81
N PRO A 27 7.92 5.21 -0.07
CA PRO A 27 8.16 5.35 -1.48
C PRO A 27 8.35 6.85 -1.67
N ALA A 28 9.45 7.23 -2.34
CA ALA A 28 9.60 8.59 -2.80
C ALA A 28 8.30 8.95 -3.52
N ALA A 29 7.53 9.90 -2.98
CA ALA A 29 6.16 10.21 -3.40
C ALA A 29 6.08 10.13 -4.92
N ASP A 30 5.54 9.02 -5.42
CA ASP A 30 5.54 8.72 -6.84
C ASP A 30 4.40 9.54 -7.40
N THR A 31 4.76 10.68 -7.99
CA THR A 31 3.80 11.63 -8.56
C THR A 31 3.09 11.08 -9.79
N SER A 32 3.48 9.89 -10.28
CA SER A 32 2.74 9.21 -11.34
C SER A 32 1.32 8.87 -10.91
N VAL A 33 0.44 8.65 -11.88
CA VAL A 33 -0.93 8.19 -11.63
C VAL A 33 -0.90 6.83 -10.91
N ALA A 34 0.03 5.95 -11.27
CA ALA A 34 0.19 4.63 -10.64
C ALA A 34 0.57 4.73 -9.15
N GLY A 35 1.55 5.58 -8.83
CA GLY A 35 1.99 5.81 -7.45
C GLY A 35 0.88 6.36 -6.57
N ARG A 36 0.26 7.45 -7.01
CA ARG A 36 -0.89 8.07 -6.31
C ARG A 36 -2.06 7.10 -6.13
N LEU A 37 -2.38 6.31 -7.15
CA LEU A 37 -3.46 5.32 -7.06
C LEU A 37 -3.11 4.20 -6.08
N ALA A 38 -1.87 3.69 -6.11
CA ALA A 38 -1.42 2.66 -5.19
C ALA A 38 -1.47 3.15 -3.73
N GLU A 39 -1.10 4.41 -3.48
CA GLU A 39 -1.25 5.04 -2.16
C GLU A 39 -2.71 5.14 -1.70
N LEU A 40 -3.65 5.41 -2.61
CA LEU A 40 -5.08 5.41 -2.29
C LEU A 40 -5.57 4.01 -1.95
N ILE A 41 -5.23 3.01 -2.77
CA ILE A 41 -5.66 1.62 -2.59
C ILE A 41 -5.08 1.03 -1.30
N GLY A 42 -3.81 1.33 -0.99
CA GLY A 42 -3.15 0.87 0.24
C GLY A 42 -3.79 1.34 1.55
N ARG A 43 -4.75 2.26 1.50
CA ARG A 43 -5.55 2.64 2.69
C ARG A 43 -6.65 1.64 3.02
N PHE A 44 -7.04 0.83 2.06
CA PHE A 44 -8.12 -0.16 2.18
C PHE A 44 -7.60 -1.59 2.30
N THR A 45 -6.31 -1.82 2.07
CA THR A 45 -5.72 -3.15 2.06
C THR A 45 -4.28 -3.17 2.58
N ASP A 46 -3.92 -4.26 3.24
CA ASP A 46 -2.53 -4.60 3.58
C ASP A 46 -1.85 -5.48 2.50
N ALA A 47 -2.56 -5.80 1.40
CA ALA A 47 -2.03 -6.59 0.30
C ALA A 47 -1.06 -5.76 -0.57
N GLU A 48 -0.11 -6.45 -1.21
CA GLU A 48 0.78 -5.82 -2.19
C GLU A 48 -0.02 -5.37 -3.41
N VAL A 49 0.00 -4.07 -3.69
CA VAL A 49 -0.69 -3.48 -4.84
C VAL A 49 0.17 -3.68 -6.09
N THR A 50 -0.29 -4.53 -6.99
CA THR A 50 0.37 -4.80 -8.28
C THR A 50 -0.57 -4.43 -9.44
N PRO A 51 -0.04 -4.07 -10.63
CA PRO A 51 -0.87 -3.68 -11.77
C PRO A 51 -1.87 -4.76 -12.21
N ASP A 52 -1.51 -6.03 -12.07
CA ASP A 52 -2.35 -7.16 -12.49
C ASP A 52 -3.41 -7.55 -11.44
N ALA A 53 -3.29 -7.05 -10.20
CA ALA A 53 -4.23 -7.37 -9.13
C ALA A 53 -5.58 -6.67 -9.34
N THR A 54 -6.67 -7.39 -9.11
CA THR A 54 -8.03 -6.85 -9.12
C THR A 54 -8.40 -6.22 -7.78
N LEU A 55 -9.38 -5.30 -7.79
CA LEU A 55 -9.89 -4.69 -6.56
C LEU A 55 -10.44 -5.75 -5.57
N ASP A 56 -11.04 -6.84 -6.07
CA ASP A 56 -11.52 -7.95 -5.24
C ASP A 56 -10.37 -8.76 -4.61
N GLU A 57 -9.30 -9.05 -5.38
CA GLU A 57 -8.11 -9.74 -4.87
C GLU A 57 -7.36 -8.92 -3.82
N LEU A 58 -7.41 -7.60 -3.95
CA LEU A 58 -6.89 -6.66 -2.96
C LEU A 58 -7.82 -6.51 -1.73
N GLY A 59 -8.99 -7.17 -1.71
CA GLY A 59 -9.92 -7.11 -0.59
C GLY A 59 -10.66 -5.78 -0.45
N VAL A 60 -10.69 -4.96 -1.51
CA VAL A 60 -11.38 -3.67 -1.53
C VAL A 60 -12.89 -3.94 -1.62
N SER A 61 -13.58 -3.76 -0.49
CA SER A 61 -15.02 -4.09 -0.40
C SER A 61 -15.86 -3.17 -1.28
N SER A 62 -17.15 -3.49 -1.46
CA SER A 62 -18.07 -2.61 -2.19
C SER A 62 -18.17 -1.19 -1.63
N LEU A 63 -18.07 -1.03 -0.30
CA LEU A 63 -18.09 0.30 0.33
C LEU A 63 -16.76 1.02 0.10
N ASP A 64 -15.64 0.30 0.22
CA ASP A 64 -14.31 0.85 -0.02
C ASP A 64 -14.16 1.30 -1.47
N ARG A 65 -14.77 0.60 -2.44
CA ARG A 65 -14.78 1.00 -3.85
C ARG A 65 -15.53 2.31 -4.09
N ILE A 66 -16.61 2.57 -3.36
CA ILE A 66 -17.31 3.87 -3.40
C ILE A 66 -16.40 4.97 -2.82
N GLU A 67 -15.75 4.68 -1.70
CA GLU A 67 -14.84 5.62 -1.04
C GLU A 67 -13.58 5.91 -1.88
N LEU A 68 -13.04 4.89 -2.53
CA LEU A 68 -11.93 4.96 -3.48
C LEU A 68 -12.32 5.82 -4.69
N ALA A 69 -13.52 5.63 -5.24
CA ALA A 69 -14.01 6.44 -6.35
C ALA A 69 -14.03 7.93 -6.00
N VAL A 70 -14.61 8.29 -4.86
CA VAL A 70 -14.65 9.68 -4.39
C VAL A 70 -13.24 10.26 -4.23
N ARG A 71 -12.33 9.52 -3.57
CA ARG A 71 -10.95 10.01 -3.38
C ARG A 71 -10.17 10.11 -4.67
N ALA A 72 -10.39 9.21 -5.62
CA ALA A 72 -9.76 9.29 -6.92
C ALA A 72 -10.27 10.49 -7.73
N GLU A 73 -11.57 10.82 -7.66
CA GLU A 73 -12.09 12.05 -8.24
C GLU A 73 -11.46 13.30 -7.62
N GLU A 74 -11.28 13.32 -6.29
CA GLU A 74 -10.64 14.42 -5.57
C GLU A 74 -9.15 14.56 -5.89
N GLU A 75 -8.42 13.44 -5.97
CA GLU A 75 -6.96 13.39 -6.20
C GLU A 75 -6.59 13.67 -7.67
N PHE A 76 -7.32 13.10 -8.62
CA PHE A 76 -7.01 13.16 -10.05
C PHE A 76 -7.89 14.17 -10.81
N GLY A 77 -8.88 14.78 -10.17
CA GLY A 77 -9.77 15.75 -10.83
C GLY A 77 -10.65 15.15 -11.93
N VAL A 78 -10.83 13.83 -11.92
CA VAL A 78 -11.64 13.08 -12.88
C VAL A 78 -13.11 13.00 -12.45
N ARG A 79 -13.98 12.54 -13.34
CA ARG A 79 -15.31 12.03 -12.97
C ARG A 79 -15.43 10.57 -13.38
N ALA A 80 -15.64 9.72 -12.39
CA ALA A 80 -15.61 8.28 -12.55
C ALA A 80 -16.94 7.68 -12.11
N ASP A 81 -17.59 6.94 -13.00
CA ASP A 81 -18.75 6.15 -12.65
C ASP A 81 -18.34 4.89 -11.87
N GLU A 82 -19.30 4.27 -11.16
CA GLU A 82 -19.09 3.02 -10.40
C GLU A 82 -18.53 1.88 -11.26
N SER A 83 -18.75 1.94 -12.58
CA SER A 83 -18.25 0.99 -13.56
C SER A 83 -16.73 1.00 -13.73
N ALA A 84 -16.03 2.06 -13.31
CA ALA A 84 -14.57 2.07 -13.27
C ALA A 84 -14.04 1.23 -12.08
N TYR A 85 -14.83 1.07 -11.01
CA TYR A 85 -14.44 0.41 -9.76
C TYR A 85 -15.18 -0.92 -9.56
N THR A 86 -15.31 -1.73 -10.61
CA THR A 86 -15.88 -3.07 -10.46
C THR A 86 -14.92 -3.99 -9.70
N PRO A 87 -15.39 -5.09 -9.08
CA PRO A 87 -14.50 -5.98 -8.33
C PRO A 87 -13.39 -6.58 -9.22
N GLY A 88 -13.69 -6.80 -10.50
CA GLY A 88 -12.76 -7.38 -11.48
C GLY A 88 -11.87 -6.38 -12.19
N THR A 89 -11.99 -5.07 -11.92
CA THR A 89 -11.08 -4.08 -12.50
C THR A 89 -9.69 -4.25 -11.90
N THR A 90 -8.67 -4.34 -12.74
CA THR A 90 -7.26 -4.37 -12.30
C THR A 90 -6.75 -2.98 -11.95
N VAL A 91 -5.72 -2.91 -11.10
CA VAL A 91 -5.04 -1.65 -10.79
C VAL A 91 -4.50 -1.01 -12.06
N GLY A 92 -3.91 -1.80 -12.97
CA GLY A 92 -3.38 -1.33 -14.25
C GLY A 92 -4.44 -0.68 -15.13
N GLU A 93 -5.60 -1.33 -15.31
CA GLU A 93 -6.72 -0.76 -16.06
C GLU A 93 -7.21 0.55 -15.45
N LEU A 94 -7.23 0.64 -14.12
CA LEU A 94 -7.64 1.86 -13.43
C LEU A 94 -6.60 2.98 -13.57
N VAL A 95 -5.30 2.67 -13.55
CA VAL A 95 -4.22 3.62 -13.84
C VAL A 95 -4.34 4.17 -15.25
N GLU A 96 -4.52 3.29 -16.25
CA GLU A 96 -4.68 3.70 -17.65
C GLU A 96 -5.90 4.60 -17.82
N TRP A 97 -7.04 4.19 -17.24
CA TRP A 97 -8.27 4.98 -17.27
C TRP A 97 -8.07 6.36 -16.62
N LEU A 98 -7.43 6.44 -15.46
CA LEU A 98 -7.16 7.71 -14.78
C LEU A 98 -6.21 8.60 -15.60
N ALA A 99 -5.15 8.04 -16.16
CA ALA A 99 -4.18 8.78 -16.96
C ALA A 99 -4.82 9.38 -18.23
N ASP A 100 -5.77 8.69 -18.84
CA ASP A 100 -6.50 9.16 -20.01
C ASP A 100 -7.55 10.24 -19.69
N ASN A 101 -8.02 10.31 -18.43
CA ASN A 101 -9.10 11.21 -18.01
C ASN A 101 -8.64 12.37 -17.09
N GLU A 102 -7.41 12.34 -16.56
CA GLU A 102 -6.84 13.44 -15.77
C GLU A 102 -6.80 14.73 -16.63
N PRO A 103 -7.29 15.87 -16.13
CA PRO A 103 -7.21 17.14 -16.87
C PRO A 103 -5.75 17.58 -17.05
N ALA A 104 -5.40 17.95 -18.29
CA ALA A 104 -4.04 18.39 -18.69
C ALA A 104 -3.59 19.72 -18.07
#